data_AF-A0A564WBS6-F1
#
_entry.id   AF-A0A564WBS6-F1
#
_cell.length_a   1.000
_cell.length_b   1.000
_cell.length_c   1.000
_cell.angle_alpha   90.00
_cell.angle_beta   90.00
_cell.angle_gamma   90.00
#
_symmetry.space_group_name_H-M   'P 1'
#
loop_
_entity.id
_entity.type
_entity.pdbx_description
1 polymer ?
#
loop_
_entity_poly.entity_id
_entity_poly.type
_entity_poly.pdbx_seq_one_letter_code
_entity_poly.pdbx_strand_id
1 'polypeptide(L)'
;MAGFVPSAAMAALQMGVSMAQQKASYAAQKGETKARVAQIQQAQEIDARDRQERLRRALATQRARFGAQGVSSSGSSNAVLEGLAAEANREQIEADALAETRIQQLGSELASAQRKNLLAAVQPYNRLAFSALQRNLDTHPLLEA
;
A
#
# COMPACT_ATOMS: atom_id res chain seq x y z
N MET A 1 -22.47 -49.36 -18.61
CA MET A 1 -21.14 -48.81 -18.92
C MET A 1 -21.05 -47.42 -18.31
N ALA A 2 -20.71 -47.33 -17.03
CA ALA A 2 -20.60 -46.06 -16.31
C ALA A 2 -19.22 -45.44 -16.60
N GLY A 3 -19.22 -44.33 -17.34
CA GLY A 3 -17.99 -43.61 -17.69
C GLY A 3 -17.39 -42.94 -16.46
N PHE A 4 -16.36 -43.56 -15.90
CA PHE A 4 -15.44 -42.89 -14.99
C PHE A 4 -14.65 -41.85 -15.80
N VAL A 5 -15.14 -40.61 -15.80
CA VAL A 5 -14.31 -39.48 -16.23
C VAL A 5 -13.18 -39.37 -15.19
N PRO A 6 -11.90 -39.45 -15.58
CA PRO A 6 -10.81 -39.44 -14.62
C PRO A 6 -10.82 -38.08 -13.91
N SER A 7 -11.00 -38.12 -12.59
CA SER A 7 -11.03 -36.95 -11.69
C SER A 7 -9.83 -36.01 -11.86
N ALA A 8 -8.71 -36.51 -12.41
CA ALA A 8 -7.53 -35.74 -12.78
C ALA A 8 -7.80 -34.66 -13.86
N ALA A 9 -8.64 -34.93 -14.85
CA ALA A 9 -8.95 -33.96 -15.91
C ALA A 9 -9.82 -32.79 -15.41
N MET A 10 -10.76 -33.07 -14.51
CA MET A 10 -11.57 -32.05 -13.83
C MET A 10 -10.70 -31.18 -12.90
N ALA A 11 -9.73 -31.77 -12.18
CA ALA A 11 -8.83 -31.04 -11.30
C ALA A 11 -7.92 -30.05 -12.03
N ALA A 12 -7.39 -30.42 -13.21
CA ALA A 12 -6.55 -29.55 -14.03
C ALA A 12 -7.33 -28.35 -14.60
N LEU A 13 -8.57 -28.58 -15.04
CA LEU A 13 -9.44 -27.53 -15.60
C LEU A 13 -9.90 -26.54 -14.52
N GLN A 14 -10.23 -27.04 -13.32
CA GLN A 14 -10.58 -26.22 -12.16
C GLN A 14 -9.38 -25.39 -11.66
N MET A 15 -8.15 -25.92 -11.74
CA MET A 15 -6.92 -25.18 -11.49
C MET A 15 -6.69 -24.04 -12.49
N GLY A 16 -6.82 -24.29 -13.80
CA GLY A 16 -6.60 -23.27 -14.82
C GLY A 16 -7.53 -22.05 -14.67
N VAL A 17 -8.80 -22.31 -14.34
CA VAL A 17 -9.79 -21.26 -14.07
C VAL A 17 -9.46 -20.46 -12.80
N SER A 18 -9.03 -21.13 -11.71
CA SER A 18 -8.62 -20.47 -10.46
C SER A 18 -7.42 -19.54 -10.63
N MET A 19 -6.41 -19.95 -11.43
CA MET A 19 -5.23 -19.15 -11.77
C MET A 19 -5.59 -17.90 -12.58
N ALA A 20 -6.45 -18.06 -13.59
CA ALA A 20 -6.91 -16.93 -14.41
C ALA A 20 -7.69 -15.92 -13.56
N GLN A 21 -8.54 -16.39 -12.65
CA GLN A 21 -9.34 -15.56 -11.76
C GLN A 21 -8.48 -14.83 -10.71
N GLN A 22 -7.44 -15.47 -10.15
CA GLN A 22 -6.47 -14.84 -9.26
C GLN A 22 -5.63 -13.75 -9.97
N LYS A 23 -5.24 -13.98 -11.22
CA LYS A 23 -4.49 -13.00 -12.00
C LYS A 23 -5.35 -11.76 -12.31
N ALA A 24 -6.62 -11.97 -12.66
CA ALA A 24 -7.58 -10.90 -12.90
C ALA A 24 -7.84 -10.07 -11.63
N SER A 25 -8.03 -10.72 -10.47
CA SER A 25 -8.25 -10.02 -9.20
C SER A 25 -7.02 -9.22 -8.76
N TYR A 26 -5.82 -9.75 -8.94
CA TYR A 26 -4.58 -9.02 -8.66
C TYR A 26 -4.40 -7.80 -9.58
N ALA A 27 -4.72 -7.93 -10.88
CA ALA A 27 -4.67 -6.82 -11.81
C ALA A 27 -5.65 -5.69 -11.42
N ALA A 28 -6.87 -6.05 -11.00
CA ALA A 28 -7.86 -5.11 -10.49
C ALA A 28 -7.36 -4.39 -9.21
N GLN A 29 -6.86 -5.14 -8.22
CA GLN A 29 -6.29 -4.57 -6.98
C GLN A 29 -5.14 -3.61 -7.29
N LYS A 30 -4.23 -3.99 -8.19
CA LYS A 30 -3.12 -3.13 -8.61
C LYS A 30 -3.62 -1.83 -9.25
N GLY A 31 -4.67 -1.89 -10.07
CA GLY A 31 -5.30 -0.71 -10.67
C GLY A 31 -5.90 0.21 -9.62
N GLU A 32 -6.62 -0.37 -8.66
CA GLU A 32 -7.21 0.37 -7.54
C GLU A 32 -6.15 1.02 -6.65
N THR A 33 -5.09 0.29 -6.29
CA THR A 33 -3.96 0.85 -5.51
C THR A 33 -3.33 2.04 -6.23
N LYS A 34 -3.11 1.95 -7.55
CA LYS A 34 -2.58 3.08 -8.33
C LYS A 34 -3.51 4.29 -8.30
N ALA A 35 -4.82 4.08 -8.43
CA ALA A 35 -5.81 5.15 -8.35
C ALA A 35 -5.80 5.81 -6.96
N ARG A 36 -5.71 5.01 -5.89
CA ARG A 36 -5.60 5.53 -4.51
C ARG A 36 -4.32 6.32 -4.29
N VAL A 37 -3.17 5.86 -4.80
CA VAL A 37 -1.91 6.61 -4.74
C VAL A 37 -2.04 7.94 -5.49
N ALA A 38 -2.62 7.94 -6.69
CA ALA A 38 -2.84 9.16 -7.46
C ALA A 38 -3.76 10.15 -6.72
N GLN A 39 -4.83 9.65 -6.07
CA GLN A 39 -5.71 10.47 -5.24
C GLN A 39 -4.97 11.08 -4.05
N ILE A 40 -4.13 10.30 -3.36
CA ILE A 40 -3.32 10.78 -2.23
C ILE A 40 -2.34 11.87 -2.68
N GLN A 41 -1.72 11.72 -3.86
CA GLN A 41 -0.82 12.72 -4.42
C GLN A 41 -1.58 13.99 -4.81
N GLN A 42 -2.72 13.86 -5.49
CA GLN A 42 -3.55 15.01 -5.86
C GLN A 42 -4.06 15.77 -4.63
N ALA A 43 -4.52 15.06 -3.60
CA ALA A 43 -4.97 15.68 -2.35
C ALA A 43 -3.83 16.45 -1.66
N GLN A 44 -2.61 15.89 -1.65
CA GLN A 44 -1.45 16.59 -1.11
C GLN A 44 -1.10 17.87 -1.88
N GLU A 45 -1.19 17.85 -3.20
CA GLU A 45 -0.92 19.04 -4.01
C GLU A 45 -1.90 20.17 -3.69
N ILE A 46 -3.18 19.85 -3.51
CA ILE A 46 -4.21 20.82 -3.13
C ILE A 46 -3.92 21.34 -1.72
N ASP A 47 -3.73 20.44 -0.75
CA ASP A 47 -3.46 20.83 0.64
C ASP A 47 -2.17 21.65 0.78
N ALA A 48 -1.15 21.36 -0.03
CA ALA A 48 0.10 22.12 -0.06
C ALA A 48 -0.12 23.57 -0.50
N ARG A 49 -0.96 23.79 -1.53
CA ARG A 49 -1.34 25.13 -1.98
C ARG A 49 -2.10 25.87 -0.88
N ASP A 50 -3.06 25.21 -0.26
CA ASP A 50 -3.88 25.79 0.81
C ASP A 50 -3.04 26.13 2.06
N ARG A 51 -2.08 25.27 2.42
CA ARG A 51 -1.10 25.57 3.49
C ARG A 51 -0.24 26.79 3.16
N GLN A 52 0.29 26.86 1.94
CA GLN A 52 1.09 28.00 1.51
C GLN A 52 0.28 29.31 1.54
N GLU A 53 -0.97 29.27 1.10
CA GLU A 53 -1.85 30.44 1.13
C GLU A 53 -2.17 30.85 2.57
N ARG A 54 -2.48 29.90 3.45
CA ARG A 54 -2.68 30.18 4.89
C ARG A 54 -1.45 30.80 5.53
N LEU A 55 -0.24 30.30 5.24
CA LEU A 55 1.01 30.89 5.72
C LEU A 55 1.18 32.33 5.22
N ARG A 56 0.97 32.57 3.92
CA ARG A 56 1.06 33.92 3.35
C ARG A 56 0.10 34.89 4.04
N ARG A 57 -1.15 34.48 4.25
CA ARG A 57 -2.16 35.28 4.96
C ARG A 57 -1.74 35.55 6.40
N ALA A 58 -1.29 34.53 7.14
CA ALA A 58 -0.83 34.67 8.52
C ALA A 58 0.34 35.65 8.65
N LEU A 59 1.35 35.54 7.78
CA LEU A 59 2.49 36.46 7.74
C LEU A 59 2.05 37.90 7.41
N ALA A 60 1.15 38.07 6.44
CA ALA A 60 0.62 39.39 6.08
C ALA A 60 -0.16 40.02 7.24
N THR A 61 -1.04 39.25 7.90
CA THR A 61 -1.78 39.69 9.08
C THR A 61 -0.83 40.08 10.22
N GLN A 62 0.18 39.27 10.48
CA GLN A 62 1.14 39.55 11.55
C GLN A 62 1.96 40.80 11.27
N ARG A 63 2.41 41.01 10.02
CA ARG A 63 3.08 42.24 9.58
C ARG A 63 2.18 43.47 9.72
N ALA A 64 0.91 43.37 9.31
CA ALA A 64 -0.06 44.46 9.45
C ALA A 64 -0.28 44.84 10.93
N ARG A 65 -0.36 43.83 11.82
CA ARG A 65 -0.47 44.05 13.28
C ARG A 65 0.76 44.75 13.84
N PHE A 66 1.97 44.32 13.48
CA PHE A 66 3.19 44.99 13.91
C PHE A 66 3.25 46.44 13.42
N GLY A 67 2.88 46.69 12.15
CA GLY A 67 2.77 48.04 11.61
C GLY A 67 1.78 48.92 12.37
N ALA A 68 0.59 48.39 12.69
CA ALA A 68 -0.43 49.10 13.47
C ALA A 68 0.00 49.38 14.92
N GLN A 69 0.87 48.54 15.49
CA GLN A 69 1.42 48.71 16.83
C GLN A 69 2.68 49.58 16.87
N GLY A 70 3.14 50.10 15.72
CA GLY A 70 4.40 50.86 15.63
C GLY A 70 5.65 50.02 15.90
N VAL A 71 5.52 48.68 15.87
CA VAL A 71 6.64 47.76 16.04
C VAL A 71 7.40 47.70 14.73
N SER A 72 8.64 48.18 14.74
CA SER A 72 9.53 48.08 13.57
C SER A 72 9.87 46.62 13.30
N SER A 73 10.28 46.31 12.06
CA SER A 73 10.64 44.95 11.62
C SER A 73 11.94 44.39 12.25
N SER A 74 12.31 44.85 13.45
CA SER A 74 13.58 44.55 14.11
C SER A 74 13.38 43.60 15.31
N GLY A 75 14.31 42.67 15.48
CA GLY A 75 14.37 41.77 16.65
C GLY A 75 13.15 40.86 16.77
N SER A 76 12.34 41.10 17.80
CA SER A 76 11.22 40.23 18.21
C SER A 76 10.15 40.06 17.14
N SER A 77 9.88 41.06 16.31
CA SER A 77 8.90 40.93 15.22
C SER A 77 9.36 39.93 14.17
N ASN A 78 10.67 39.92 13.85
CA ASN A 78 11.23 39.04 12.85
C ASN A 78 11.31 37.60 13.39
N ALA A 79 11.67 37.43 14.65
CA ALA A 79 11.65 36.13 15.33
C ALA A 79 10.26 35.47 15.32
N VAL A 80 9.18 36.25 15.48
CA VAL A 80 7.80 35.73 15.39
C VAL A 80 7.45 35.29 13.96
N LEU A 81 7.82 36.08 12.95
CA LEU A 81 7.57 35.73 11.54
C LEU A 81 8.39 34.51 11.12
N GLU A 82 9.64 34.42 11.55
CA GLU A 82 10.51 33.26 11.35
C GLU A 82 9.95 32.02 12.07
N GLY A 83 9.43 32.18 13.29
CA GLY A 83 8.75 31.11 14.02
C GLY A 83 7.55 30.55 13.26
N LEU A 84 6.68 31.43 12.75
CA LEU A 84 5.53 31.05 11.91
C LEU A 84 5.96 30.30 10.65
N ALA A 85 7.02 30.76 9.98
CA ALA A 85 7.55 30.07 8.80
C ALA A 85 8.17 28.72 9.16
N ALA A 86 8.88 28.63 10.29
CA ALA A 86 9.50 27.39 10.76
C ALA A 86 8.45 26.35 11.20
N GLU A 87 7.35 26.79 11.81
CA GLU A 87 6.22 25.93 12.16
C GLU A 87 5.54 25.39 10.91
N ALA A 88 5.22 26.25 9.93
CA ALA A 88 4.64 25.81 8.67
C ALA A 88 5.55 24.82 7.90
N ASN A 89 6.86 25.00 7.94
CA ASN A 89 7.81 24.05 7.36
C ASN A 89 7.77 22.69 8.07
N ARG A 90 7.66 22.67 9.40
CA ARG A 90 7.53 21.41 10.16
C ARG A 90 6.23 20.70 9.82
N GLU A 91 5.11 21.42 9.80
CA GLU A 91 3.82 20.88 9.39
C GLU A 91 3.87 20.29 7.98
N GLN A 92 4.59 20.94 7.05
CA GLN A 92 4.78 20.42 5.70
C GLN A 92 5.57 19.10 5.70
N ILE A 93 6.71 19.04 6.40
CA ILE A 93 7.52 17.82 6.49
C ILE A 93 6.72 16.66 7.09
N GLU A 94 5.95 16.92 8.15
CA GLU A 94 5.11 15.91 8.78
C GLU A 94 3.99 15.43 7.85
N ALA A 95 3.35 16.33 7.11
CA ALA A 95 2.32 15.99 6.14
C ALA A 95 2.89 15.11 5.01
N ASP A 96 4.06 15.47 4.48
CA ASP A 96 4.74 14.73 3.43
C ASP A 96 5.17 13.34 3.92
N ALA A 97 5.66 13.23 5.16
CA ALA A 97 6.02 11.95 5.78
C ALA A 97 4.80 11.05 6.00
N LEU A 98 3.66 11.61 6.44
CA LEU A 98 2.42 10.87 6.63
C LEU A 98 1.89 10.33 5.30
N ALA A 99 1.93 11.17 4.27
CA ALA A 99 1.57 10.83 2.91
C ALA A 99 2.40 9.67 2.34
N GLU A 100 3.72 9.78 2.45
CA GLU A 100 4.66 8.75 2.03
C GLU A 100 4.39 7.43 2.77
N THR A 101 4.17 7.50 4.09
CA THR A 101 3.80 6.34 4.90
C THR A 101 2.54 5.65 4.39
N ARG A 102 1.50 6.41 4.02
CA ARG A 102 0.26 5.84 3.44
C ARG A 102 0.50 5.17 2.09
N ILE A 103 1.33 5.77 1.23
CA ILE A 103 1.70 5.19 -0.06
C ILE A 103 2.49 3.88 0.13
N GLN A 104 3.43 3.86 1.07
CA GLN A 104 4.19 2.66 1.42
C GLN A 104 3.30 1.54 1.97
N GLN A 105 2.33 1.87 2.82
CA GLN A 105 1.35 0.92 3.33
C GLN A 105 0.56 0.28 2.19
N LEU A 106 0.02 1.08 1.26
CA LEU A 106 -0.68 0.58 0.07
C LEU A 106 0.20 -0.35 -0.78
N GLY A 107 1.48 -0.02 -0.95
CA GLY A 107 2.45 -0.88 -1.65
C GLY A 107 2.70 -2.19 -0.91
N SER A 108 2.82 -2.14 0.42
CA SER A 108 3.05 -3.33 1.27
C SER A 108 1.83 -4.27 1.29
N GLU A 109 0.62 -3.73 1.25
CA GLU A 109 -0.64 -4.46 1.14
C GLU A 109 -0.71 -5.21 -0.19
N LEU A 110 -0.40 -4.52 -1.30
CA LEU A 110 -0.38 -5.12 -2.64
C LEU A 110 0.67 -6.24 -2.74
N ALA A 111 1.88 -6.02 -2.22
CA ALA A 111 2.93 -7.04 -2.20
C ALA A 111 2.52 -8.26 -1.35
N SER A 112 1.83 -8.03 -0.24
CA SER A 112 1.32 -9.10 0.62
C SER A 112 0.18 -9.88 -0.05
N ALA A 113 -0.71 -9.21 -0.78
CA ALA A 113 -1.73 -9.86 -1.60
C ALA A 113 -1.09 -10.73 -2.70
N GLN A 114 -0.06 -10.22 -3.37
CA GLN A 114 0.68 -11.00 -4.37
C GLN A 114 1.30 -12.26 -3.76
N ARG A 115 1.97 -12.15 -2.61
CA ARG A 115 2.56 -13.31 -1.90
C ARG A 115 1.50 -14.35 -1.53
N LYS A 116 0.35 -13.92 -1.01
CA LYS A 116 -0.77 -14.82 -0.66
C LYS A 116 -1.30 -15.54 -1.90
N ASN A 117 -1.44 -14.84 -3.04
CA ASN A 117 -1.86 -15.46 -4.30
C ASN A 117 -0.86 -16.51 -4.79
N LEU A 118 0.45 -16.22 -4.73
CA LEU A 118 1.50 -17.17 -5.08
C LEU A 118 1.52 -18.39 -4.14
N LEU A 119 1.33 -18.19 -2.83
CA LEU A 119 1.25 -19.27 -1.85
C LEU A 119 0.03 -20.17 -2.12
N ALA A 120 -1.13 -19.59 -2.39
CA ALA A 120 -2.35 -20.33 -2.71
C ALA A 120 -2.19 -21.16 -4.01
N ALA A 121 -1.44 -20.66 -4.98
CA ALA A 121 -1.10 -21.39 -6.19
C ALA A 121 -0.19 -22.60 -5.95
N VAL A 122 0.73 -22.54 -4.96
CA VAL A 122 1.72 -23.59 -4.69
C VAL A 122 1.21 -24.68 -3.73
N GLN A 123 0.37 -24.33 -2.75
CA GLN A 123 -0.17 -25.26 -1.75
C GLN A 123 -0.76 -26.59 -2.28
N PRO A 124 -1.54 -26.63 -3.37
CA PRO A 124 -2.10 -27.89 -3.86
C PRO A 124 -1.02 -28.86 -4.38
N TYR A 125 0.09 -28.35 -4.94
CA TYR A 125 1.19 -29.19 -5.42
C TYR A 125 1.87 -29.95 -4.27
N ASN A 126 2.15 -29.26 -3.17
CA ASN A 126 2.80 -29.88 -2.01
C ASN A 126 1.91 -30.95 -1.35
N ARG A 127 0.59 -30.73 -1.29
CA ARG A 127 -0.34 -31.72 -0.74
C ARG A 127 -0.39 -33.00 -1.57
N LEU A 128 -0.40 -32.87 -2.89
CA LEU A 128 -0.42 -34.01 -3.81
C LEU A 128 0.90 -34.79 -3.76
N ALA A 129 2.04 -34.09 -3.80
CA ALA A 129 3.37 -34.70 -3.70
C ALA A 129 3.56 -35.46 -2.38
N PHE A 130 3.13 -34.89 -1.25
CA PHE A 130 3.21 -35.53 0.05
C PHE A 130 2.33 -36.79 0.12
N SER A 131 1.11 -36.73 -0.43
CA SER A 131 0.19 -37.88 -0.46
C SER A 131 0.70 -39.03 -1.36
N ALA A 132 1.48 -38.72 -2.40
CA ALA A 132 2.08 -39.71 -3.28
C ALA A 132 3.32 -40.36 -2.65
N LEU A 133 4.11 -39.58 -1.90
CA LEU A 133 5.20 -40.10 -1.07
C LEU A 133 4.68 -41.01 0.04
N GLN A 134 3.62 -40.60 0.75
CA GLN A 134 3.03 -41.40 1.83
C GLN A 134 2.47 -42.73 1.31
N ARG A 135 1.77 -42.71 0.16
CA ARG A 135 1.31 -43.96 -0.48
C ARG A 135 2.45 -44.90 -0.88
N ASN A 136 3.55 -44.39 -1.41
CA ASN A 136 4.70 -45.24 -1.77
C ASN A 136 5.36 -45.87 -0.54
N LEU A 137 5.41 -45.15 0.57
CA LEU A 137 5.93 -45.66 1.84
C LEU A 137 5.00 -46.72 2.45
N ASP A 138 3.68 -46.55 2.34
CA ASP A 138 2.70 -47.53 2.84
C ASP A 138 2.66 -48.80 1.97
N THR A 139 2.96 -48.71 0.67
CA THR A 139 2.97 -49.87 -0.25
C THR A 139 4.23 -50.71 -0.20
N HIS A 140 5.30 -50.23 0.43
CA HIS A 140 6.53 -50.99 0.65
C HIS A 140 6.72 -51.19 2.16
N PRO A 141 6.19 -52.27 2.77
CA PRO A 141 6.59 -52.61 4.13
C PRO A 141 8.11 -52.77 4.10
N LEU A 142 8.80 -51.96 4.91
CA LEU A 142 10.22 -52.10 5.16
C LEU A 142 10.44 -53.56 5.55
N LEU A 143 11.20 -54.25 4.71
CA LEU A 143 11.66 -55.64 4.82
C LEU A 143 11.69 -56.07 6.30
N GLU A 144 10.76 -56.95 6.67
CA GLU A 144 10.91 -57.71 7.91
C GLU A 144 12.23 -58.49 7.82
N ALA A 145 13.05 -58.28 8.84
CA ALA A 145 14.35 -58.90 9.07
C ALA A 145 14.21 -60.31 9.67
#